data_AF-H1VGR9-F1
#
_entry.id   AF-H1VGR9-F1
#
_cell.length_a   1.000
_cell.length_b   1.000
_cell.length_c   1.000
_cell.angle_alpha   90.00
_cell.angle_beta   90.00
_cell.angle_gamma   90.00
#
_symmetry.space_group_name_H-M   'P 1'
#
loop_
_entity.id
_entity.type
_entity.pdbx_description
1 polymer ?
#
loop_
_entity_poly.entity_id
_entity_poly.type
_entity_poly.pdbx_seq_one_letter_code
_entity_poly.pdbx_strand_id
1 'polypeptide(L)'
;SKSDQEILSRIVPIVEQFSEYFPPDTPLSFILLRLRELAPVSQRYSVYISELSLEIADAIQEFPMTIQERITILHAPASLREPGMRAIIKAVAKCISTRTGGALYDIQPINLELLDATLDDFSNQGRRYLHSIEALHQAITIYLWVSYRFPNIFTSQALAFHVKDAVEEKIEFYLENNTVFDADVHGKARDRQRREALQKQLEQELLMAEQLESPEGENELVDSEPSDEGPGQWISPGHEEPLVDDESEYEELQDRPRSEPVPRQESL
;
A
#
# COMPACT_ATOMS: atom_id res chain seq x y z
N SER A 1 10.60 -17.63 -5.52
CA SER A 1 11.23 -18.15 -6.76
C SER A 1 11.12 -19.67 -6.91
N LYS A 2 11.69 -20.51 -6.02
CA LYS A 2 11.58 -21.98 -6.13
C LYS A 2 10.27 -22.55 -5.56
N SER A 3 9.84 -22.04 -4.40
CA SER A 3 8.59 -22.47 -3.74
C SER A 3 7.34 -22.09 -4.54
N ASP A 4 7.30 -20.88 -5.12
CA ASP A 4 6.15 -20.44 -5.93
C ASP A 4 5.99 -21.28 -7.20
N GLN A 5 7.10 -21.68 -7.83
CA GLN A 5 7.09 -22.56 -9.00
C GLN A 5 6.60 -23.98 -8.63
N GLU A 6 6.92 -24.45 -7.42
CA GLU A 6 6.42 -25.73 -6.92
C GLU A 6 4.93 -25.68 -6.59
N ILE A 7 4.42 -24.57 -6.07
CA ILE A 7 2.99 -24.36 -5.85
C ILE A 7 2.25 -24.31 -7.19
N LEU A 8 2.72 -23.48 -8.12
CA LEU A 8 2.16 -23.35 -9.47
C LEU A 8 2.09 -24.70 -10.20
N SER A 9 3.17 -25.50 -10.14
CA SER A 9 3.21 -26.79 -10.82
C SER A 9 2.22 -27.82 -10.28
N ARG A 10 1.77 -27.67 -9.02
CA ARG A 10 0.77 -28.56 -8.40
C ARG A 10 -0.66 -28.10 -8.66
N ILE A 11 -0.92 -26.80 -8.68
CA ILE A 11 -2.29 -26.27 -8.80
C ILE A 11 -2.75 -26.11 -10.25
N VAL A 12 -1.86 -25.77 -11.19
CA VAL A 12 -2.22 -25.48 -12.58
C VAL A 12 -2.94 -26.68 -13.23
N PRO A 13 -2.43 -27.92 -13.15
CA PRO A 13 -3.10 -29.07 -13.78
C PRO A 13 -4.50 -29.35 -13.18
N ILE A 14 -4.68 -29.07 -11.88
CA ILE A 14 -5.96 -29.27 -11.20
C ILE A 14 -7.00 -28.27 -11.73
N VAL A 15 -6.63 -27.00 -11.83
CA VAL A 15 -7.53 -25.95 -12.33
C VAL A 15 -7.79 -26.13 -13.83
N GLU A 16 -6.80 -26.55 -14.61
CA GLU A 16 -6.95 -26.89 -16.04
C GLU A 16 -7.96 -28.01 -16.22
N GLN A 17 -7.77 -29.15 -15.55
CA GLN A 17 -8.71 -30.27 -15.63
C GLN A 17 -10.11 -29.87 -15.14
N PHE A 18 -10.19 -29.05 -14.09
CA PHE A 18 -11.48 -28.58 -13.59
C PHE A 18 -12.16 -27.62 -14.58
N SER A 19 -11.40 -26.83 -15.33
CA SER A 19 -11.93 -25.89 -16.34
C SER A 19 -12.59 -26.60 -17.53
N GLU A 20 -12.19 -27.84 -17.84
CA GLU A 20 -12.77 -28.64 -18.95
C GLU A 20 -14.25 -28.99 -18.74
N TYR A 21 -14.75 -28.93 -17.50
CA TYR A 21 -16.17 -29.15 -17.20
C TYR A 21 -17.05 -27.92 -17.49
N PHE A 22 -16.46 -26.79 -17.87
CA PHE A 22 -17.16 -25.54 -18.14
C PHE A 22 -17.09 -25.15 -19.62
N PRO A 23 -18.08 -24.39 -20.14
CA PRO A 23 -18.02 -23.84 -21.49
C PRO A 23 -16.78 -22.92 -21.72
N PRO A 24 -16.29 -22.81 -22.97
CA PRO A 24 -15.01 -22.16 -23.30
C PRO A 24 -14.86 -20.65 -23.01
N ASP A 25 -15.88 -19.97 -22.49
CA ASP A 25 -15.83 -18.53 -22.13
C ASP A 25 -16.12 -18.26 -20.65
N THR A 26 -16.15 -19.31 -19.84
CA THR A 26 -16.44 -19.19 -18.42
C THR A 26 -15.34 -18.40 -17.72
N PRO A 27 -15.66 -17.31 -16.98
CA PRO A 27 -14.64 -16.53 -16.26
C PRO A 27 -13.82 -17.37 -15.29
N LEU A 28 -12.49 -17.16 -15.29
CA LEU A 28 -11.60 -17.89 -14.39
C LEU A 28 -11.96 -17.67 -12.91
N SER A 29 -12.39 -16.46 -12.55
CA SER A 29 -12.90 -16.13 -11.21
C SER A 29 -14.04 -17.04 -10.78
N PHE A 30 -15.00 -17.30 -11.68
CA PHE A 30 -16.11 -18.22 -11.44
C PHE A 30 -15.63 -19.67 -11.27
N ILE A 31 -14.73 -20.13 -12.15
CA ILE A 31 -14.16 -21.48 -12.06
C ILE A 31 -13.44 -21.67 -10.72
N LEU A 32 -12.67 -20.68 -10.27
CA LEU A 32 -11.99 -20.69 -8.98
C LEU A 32 -12.98 -20.74 -7.81
N LEU A 33 -14.03 -19.92 -7.83
CA LEU A 33 -15.09 -19.98 -6.80
C LEU A 33 -15.76 -21.35 -6.75
N ARG A 34 -16.06 -21.97 -7.90
CA ARG A 34 -16.63 -23.32 -7.96
C ARG A 34 -15.66 -24.38 -7.46
N LEU A 35 -14.36 -24.24 -7.74
CA LEU A 35 -13.34 -25.12 -7.21
C LEU A 35 -13.32 -25.05 -5.68
N ARG A 36 -13.37 -23.85 -5.09
CA ARG A 36 -13.43 -23.66 -3.63
C ARG A 36 -14.65 -24.33 -3.00
N GLU A 37 -15.82 -24.27 -3.66
CA GLU A 37 -17.06 -24.87 -3.15
C GLU A 37 -17.07 -26.40 -3.24
N LEU A 38 -16.51 -26.96 -4.33
CA LEU A 38 -16.63 -28.39 -4.65
C LEU A 38 -15.42 -29.22 -4.25
N ALA A 39 -14.29 -28.59 -3.93
CA ALA A 39 -13.07 -29.29 -3.58
C ALA A 39 -13.26 -30.14 -2.30
N PRO A 40 -13.07 -31.46 -2.37
CA PRO A 40 -13.18 -32.33 -1.20
C PRO A 40 -11.94 -32.10 -0.32
N VAL A 41 -12.13 -31.38 0.79
CA VAL A 41 -11.10 -31.18 1.83
C VAL A 41 -11.55 -31.82 3.14
N SER A 42 -10.60 -32.34 3.91
CA SER A 42 -10.92 -32.83 5.25
C SER A 42 -11.29 -31.67 6.18
N GLN A 43 -11.96 -31.96 7.30
CA GLN A 43 -12.41 -30.93 8.26
C GLN A 43 -11.29 -30.04 8.82
N ARG A 44 -10.02 -30.41 8.63
CA ARG A 44 -8.86 -29.63 9.11
C ARG A 44 -8.30 -28.65 8.08
N TYR A 45 -8.76 -28.71 6.83
CA TYR A 45 -8.26 -27.88 5.75
C TYR A 45 -9.41 -27.14 5.07
N SER A 46 -9.09 -25.96 4.54
CA SER A 46 -10.01 -25.16 3.72
C SER A 46 -9.28 -24.74 2.45
N VAL A 47 -10.00 -24.70 1.33
CA VAL A 47 -9.47 -24.14 0.09
C VAL A 47 -9.58 -22.63 0.16
N TYR A 48 -8.44 -21.96 0.19
CA TYR A 48 -8.35 -20.51 0.19
C TYR A 48 -8.11 -19.99 -1.23
N ILE A 49 -8.92 -19.01 -1.62
CA ILE A 49 -8.76 -18.25 -2.86
C ILE A 49 -8.90 -16.79 -2.45
N SER A 50 -7.87 -15.99 -2.70
CA SER A 50 -7.87 -14.59 -2.31
C SER A 50 -8.81 -13.77 -3.19
N GLU A 51 -9.43 -12.75 -2.58
CA GLU A 51 -10.25 -11.77 -3.30
C GLU A 51 -9.43 -11.07 -4.40
N LEU A 52 -8.18 -10.73 -4.09
CA LEU A 52 -7.22 -10.18 -5.05
C LEU A 52 -7.05 -11.08 -6.28
N SER A 53 -6.91 -12.41 -6.12
CA SER A 53 -6.78 -13.31 -7.27
C SER A 53 -8.05 -13.32 -8.12
N LEU A 54 -9.24 -13.19 -7.52
CA LEU A 54 -10.50 -13.09 -8.25
C LEU A 54 -10.58 -11.77 -9.03
N GLU A 55 -10.22 -10.65 -8.39
CA GLU A 55 -10.20 -9.34 -9.05
C GLU A 55 -9.20 -9.27 -10.21
N ILE A 56 -8.02 -9.89 -10.05
CA ILE A 56 -7.03 -10.04 -11.13
C ILE A 56 -7.61 -10.91 -12.25
N ALA A 57 -8.23 -12.05 -11.91
CA ALA A 57 -8.84 -12.94 -12.89
C ALA A 57 -9.91 -12.22 -13.74
N ASP A 58 -10.75 -11.41 -13.10
CA ASP A 58 -11.75 -10.59 -13.77
C ASP A 58 -11.10 -9.49 -14.62
N ALA A 59 -10.05 -8.82 -14.11
CA ALA A 59 -9.35 -7.76 -14.83
C ALA A 59 -8.71 -8.24 -16.14
N ILE A 60 -8.24 -9.50 -16.18
CA ILE A 60 -7.56 -10.09 -17.34
C ILE A 60 -8.48 -10.95 -18.21
N GLN A 61 -9.78 -11.05 -17.91
CA GLN A 61 -10.71 -11.94 -18.60
C GLN A 61 -10.77 -11.67 -20.11
N GLU A 62 -10.72 -10.39 -20.51
CA GLU A 62 -10.83 -9.95 -21.91
C GLU A 62 -9.66 -10.40 -22.81
N PHE A 63 -8.52 -10.80 -22.24
CA PHE A 63 -7.35 -11.21 -23.01
C PHE A 63 -7.34 -12.73 -23.25
N PRO A 64 -7.21 -13.20 -24.51
CA PRO A 64 -7.14 -14.62 -24.80
C PRO A 64 -5.81 -15.20 -24.31
N MET A 65 -5.88 -15.98 -23.23
CA MET A 65 -4.73 -16.60 -22.58
C MET A 65 -5.11 -18.00 -22.09
N THR A 66 -4.12 -18.90 -22.01
CA THR A 66 -4.31 -20.23 -21.43
C THR A 66 -4.59 -20.14 -19.92
N ILE A 67 -5.18 -21.19 -19.35
CA ILE A 67 -5.39 -21.27 -17.90
C ILE A 67 -4.06 -21.17 -17.15
N GLN A 68 -3.00 -21.85 -17.62
CA GLN A 68 -1.66 -21.69 -17.09
C GLN A 68 -1.18 -20.23 -17.09
N GLU A 69 -1.33 -19.50 -18.19
CA GLU A 69 -0.92 -18.08 -18.29
C GLU A 69 -1.71 -17.20 -17.31
N ARG A 70 -3.02 -17.40 -17.22
CA ARG A 70 -3.88 -16.66 -16.28
C ARG A 70 -3.50 -16.94 -14.83
N ILE A 71 -3.39 -18.20 -14.43
CA ILE A 71 -2.97 -18.60 -13.08
C ILE A 71 -1.60 -18.01 -12.76
N THR A 72 -0.69 -18.02 -13.73
CA THR A 72 0.62 -17.39 -13.57
C THR A 72 0.43 -15.93 -13.14
N ILE A 73 -0.31 -15.11 -13.89
CA ILE A 73 -0.56 -13.70 -13.52
C ILE A 73 -1.22 -13.55 -12.13
N LEU A 74 -2.14 -14.45 -11.74
CA LEU A 74 -2.80 -14.44 -10.42
C LEU A 74 -1.82 -14.57 -9.23
N HIS A 75 -0.63 -15.12 -9.46
CA HIS A 75 0.42 -15.27 -8.45
C HIS A 75 1.50 -14.17 -8.52
N ALA A 76 1.32 -13.16 -9.37
CA ALA A 76 2.19 -12.01 -9.38
C ALA A 76 2.07 -11.21 -8.06
N PRO A 77 3.17 -10.65 -7.53
CA PRO A 77 3.16 -9.81 -6.33
C PRO A 77 2.57 -8.44 -6.66
N ALA A 78 1.25 -8.36 -6.76
CA ALA A 78 0.53 -7.16 -7.13
C ALA A 78 -0.42 -6.72 -6.01
N SER A 79 -0.65 -5.42 -5.90
CA SER A 79 -1.72 -4.84 -5.07
C SER A 79 -2.64 -4.02 -5.97
N LEU A 80 -3.88 -4.46 -6.15
CA LEU A 80 -4.86 -3.70 -6.94
C LEU A 80 -5.39 -2.45 -6.22
N ARG A 81 -4.98 -2.23 -4.96
CA ARG A 81 -5.31 -1.01 -4.19
C ARG A 81 -4.61 0.21 -4.77
N GLU A 82 -3.44 0.01 -5.37
CA GLU A 82 -2.63 1.10 -5.93
C GLU A 82 -3.24 1.64 -7.22
N PRO A 83 -3.44 2.97 -7.34
CA PRO A 83 -3.90 3.59 -8.57
C PRO A 83 -3.00 3.20 -9.75
N GLY A 84 -3.61 2.80 -10.86
CA GLY A 84 -2.87 2.40 -12.07
C GLY A 84 -2.36 0.95 -12.08
N MET A 85 -2.31 0.25 -10.94
CA MET A 85 -1.85 -1.15 -10.92
C MET A 85 -2.72 -2.08 -11.77
N ARG A 86 -4.04 -1.86 -11.74
CA ARG A 86 -4.97 -2.57 -12.63
C ARG A 86 -4.60 -2.37 -14.10
N ALA A 87 -4.18 -1.17 -14.52
CA ALA A 87 -3.77 -0.90 -15.89
C ALA A 87 -2.46 -1.63 -16.25
N ILE A 88 -1.51 -1.71 -15.31
CA ILE A 88 -0.27 -2.48 -15.47
C ILE A 88 -0.58 -3.98 -15.66
N ILE A 89 -1.42 -4.57 -14.81
CA ILE A 89 -1.82 -5.98 -14.92
C ILE A 89 -2.49 -6.26 -16.27
N LYS A 90 -3.38 -5.37 -16.73
CA LYS A 90 -4.01 -5.49 -18.05
C LYS A 90 -3.01 -5.35 -19.19
N ALA A 91 -2.03 -4.45 -19.09
CA ALA A 91 -0.98 -4.31 -20.09
C ALA A 91 -0.07 -5.56 -20.15
N VAL A 92 0.29 -6.12 -19.00
CA VAL A 92 1.02 -7.39 -18.90
C VAL A 92 0.23 -8.53 -19.55
N ALA A 93 -1.06 -8.68 -19.21
CA ALA A 93 -1.94 -9.68 -19.81
C ALA A 93 -2.05 -9.51 -21.34
N LYS A 94 -2.17 -8.26 -21.81
CA LYS A 94 -2.15 -7.94 -23.24
C LYS A 94 -0.86 -8.43 -23.90
N CYS A 95 0.31 -8.11 -23.34
CA CYS A 95 1.61 -8.54 -23.87
C CYS A 95 1.72 -10.07 -23.95
N ILE A 96 1.21 -10.80 -22.95
CA ILE A 96 1.18 -12.26 -22.95
C ILE A 96 0.25 -12.80 -24.03
N SER A 97 -0.96 -12.23 -24.17
CA SER A 97 -1.94 -12.68 -25.17
C SER A 97 -1.48 -12.43 -26.61
N THR A 98 -0.82 -11.29 -26.88
CA THR A 98 -0.34 -10.95 -28.23
C THR A 98 1.06 -11.47 -28.52
N ARG A 99 1.78 -11.94 -27.49
CA ARG A 99 3.18 -12.38 -27.56
C ARG A 99 4.14 -11.28 -28.06
N THR A 100 3.83 -10.01 -27.81
CA THR A 100 4.59 -8.84 -28.30
C THR A 100 4.52 -7.66 -27.33
N GLY A 101 5.40 -6.67 -27.48
CA GLY A 101 5.33 -5.40 -26.74
C GLY A 101 5.71 -5.51 -25.26
N GLY A 102 6.43 -6.56 -24.87
CA GLY A 102 6.88 -6.76 -23.50
C GLY A 102 8.20 -6.09 -23.16
N ALA A 103 8.77 -5.24 -24.03
CA ALA A 103 9.92 -4.42 -23.63
C ALA A 103 9.46 -3.40 -22.58
N LEU A 104 10.28 -3.16 -21.55
CA LEU A 104 9.86 -2.37 -20.39
C LEU A 104 9.34 -0.96 -20.77
N TYR A 105 10.00 -0.30 -21.72
CA TYR A 105 9.64 1.04 -22.20
C TYR A 105 8.40 1.06 -23.12
N ASP A 106 7.97 -0.09 -23.64
CA ASP A 106 6.75 -0.19 -24.47
C ASP A 106 5.48 -0.28 -23.60
N ILE A 107 5.62 -0.64 -22.32
CA ILE A 107 4.51 -0.84 -21.38
C ILE A 107 4.12 0.51 -20.77
N GLN A 108 3.31 1.28 -21.50
CA GLN A 108 2.92 2.65 -21.15
C GLN A 108 2.42 2.88 -19.70
N PRO A 109 1.65 1.97 -19.06
CA PRO A 109 1.26 2.15 -17.66
C PRO A 109 2.43 2.16 -16.66
N ILE A 110 3.62 1.67 -17.04
CA ILE A 110 4.84 1.78 -16.25
C ILE A 110 5.48 3.12 -16.58
N ASN A 111 5.24 4.12 -15.73
CA ASN A 111 5.73 5.49 -15.98
C ASN A 111 7.21 5.63 -15.60
N LEU A 112 8.10 5.38 -16.57
CA LEU A 112 9.55 5.54 -16.39
C LEU A 112 9.99 7.01 -16.24
N GLU A 113 9.15 7.99 -16.61
CA GLU A 113 9.48 9.42 -16.47
C GLU A 113 9.62 9.84 -15.00
N LEU A 114 9.06 9.06 -14.06
CA LEU A 114 9.23 9.27 -12.63
C LEU A 114 10.69 9.12 -12.16
N LEU A 115 11.55 8.51 -12.97
CA LEU A 115 13.00 8.48 -12.71
C LEU A 115 13.64 9.86 -12.78
N ASP A 116 13.12 10.75 -13.61
CA ASP A 116 13.61 12.13 -13.73
C ASP A 116 12.80 13.11 -12.86
N ALA A 117 11.63 12.68 -12.37
CA ALA A 117 10.78 13.52 -11.54
C ALA A 117 11.43 13.92 -10.22
N THR A 118 11.17 15.14 -9.80
CA THR A 118 11.66 15.78 -8.59
C THR A 118 10.50 16.18 -7.69
N LEU A 119 10.79 16.60 -6.46
CA LEU A 119 9.77 17.06 -5.51
C LEU A 119 8.98 18.28 -6.02
N ASP A 120 9.63 19.13 -6.83
CA ASP A 120 9.01 20.32 -7.44
C ASP A 120 7.89 19.93 -8.43
N ASP A 121 8.06 18.83 -9.16
CA ASP A 121 7.06 18.29 -10.09
C ASP A 121 5.77 17.85 -9.38
N PHE A 122 5.85 17.64 -8.06
CA PHE A 122 4.74 17.28 -7.19
C PHE A 122 4.25 18.45 -6.35
N SER A 123 4.54 19.70 -6.74
CA SER A 123 4.14 20.90 -5.99
C SER A 123 4.59 20.85 -4.52
N ASN A 124 5.77 20.26 -4.28
CA ASN A 124 6.32 20.01 -2.96
C ASN A 124 5.45 19.14 -2.03
N GLN A 125 4.57 18.31 -2.61
CA GLN A 125 3.79 17.29 -1.90
C GLN A 125 4.57 15.99 -1.89
N GLY A 126 5.46 15.88 -0.92
CA GLY A 126 6.44 14.82 -0.81
C GLY A 126 5.83 13.44 -0.62
N ARG A 127 4.71 13.31 0.10
CA ARG A 127 4.00 12.02 0.19
C ARG A 127 3.53 11.50 -1.16
N ARG A 128 3.00 12.39 -2.01
CA ARG A 128 2.54 12.01 -3.35
C ARG A 128 3.71 11.65 -4.25
N TYR A 129 4.83 12.36 -4.11
CA TYR A 129 6.07 11.99 -4.77
C TYR A 129 6.51 10.57 -4.34
N LEU A 130 6.70 10.33 -3.04
CA LEU A 130 7.11 9.02 -2.53
C LEU A 130 6.17 7.90 -2.97
N HIS A 131 4.87 8.09 -2.79
CA HIS A 131 3.85 7.12 -3.21
C HIS A 131 3.93 6.80 -4.71
N SER A 132 4.18 7.81 -5.56
CA SER A 132 4.35 7.57 -7.00
C SER A 132 5.61 6.76 -7.34
N ILE A 133 6.70 6.97 -6.60
CA ILE A 133 7.97 6.24 -6.77
C ILE A 133 7.83 4.80 -6.25
N GLU A 134 7.13 4.59 -5.13
CA GLU A 134 6.79 3.26 -4.60
C GLU A 134 5.88 2.48 -5.56
N ALA A 135 4.88 3.14 -6.16
CA ALA A 135 4.03 2.54 -7.18
C ALA A 135 4.84 2.10 -8.42
N LEU A 136 5.83 2.90 -8.84
CA LEU A 136 6.77 2.51 -9.89
C LEU A 136 7.61 1.29 -9.47
N HIS A 137 8.15 1.27 -8.25
CA HIS A 137 8.89 0.12 -7.72
C HIS A 137 8.08 -1.18 -7.80
N GLN A 138 6.82 -1.11 -7.39
CA GLN A 138 5.91 -2.25 -7.45
C GLN A 138 5.67 -2.71 -8.90
N ALA A 139 5.50 -1.76 -9.83
CA ALA A 139 5.34 -2.05 -11.26
C ALA A 139 6.57 -2.78 -11.83
N ILE A 140 7.78 -2.34 -11.47
CA ILE A 140 9.04 -2.98 -11.87
C ILE A 140 9.18 -4.37 -11.26
N THR A 141 8.77 -4.55 -10.01
CA THR A 141 8.75 -5.86 -9.34
C THR A 141 7.84 -6.85 -10.08
N ILE A 142 6.66 -6.42 -10.51
CA ILE A 142 5.75 -7.23 -11.33
C ILE A 142 6.38 -7.55 -12.69
N TYR A 143 7.00 -6.56 -13.34
CA TYR A 143 7.69 -6.76 -14.61
C TYR A 143 8.79 -7.84 -14.50
N LEU A 144 9.65 -7.74 -13.49
CA LEU A 144 10.68 -8.75 -13.22
C LEU A 144 10.07 -10.12 -12.95
N TRP A 145 8.97 -10.17 -12.19
CA TRP A 145 8.28 -11.43 -11.88
C TRP A 145 7.78 -12.14 -13.14
N VAL A 146 7.19 -11.40 -14.09
CA VAL A 146 6.73 -11.97 -15.36
C VAL A 146 7.88 -12.25 -16.32
N SER A 147 8.97 -11.48 -16.29
CA SER A 147 10.12 -11.70 -17.18
C SER A 147 10.81 -13.03 -16.93
N TYR A 148 10.83 -13.50 -15.68
CA TYR A 148 11.34 -14.85 -15.36
C TYR A 148 10.47 -16.00 -15.91
N ARG A 149 9.20 -15.76 -16.21
CA ARG A 149 8.23 -16.79 -16.64
C ARG A 149 7.94 -16.73 -18.13
N PHE A 150 8.05 -15.54 -18.71
CA PHE A 150 7.78 -15.24 -20.11
C PHE A 150 8.99 -14.52 -20.75
N PRO A 151 10.20 -15.11 -20.73
CA PRO A 151 11.44 -14.43 -21.14
C PRO A 151 11.45 -14.06 -22.64
N ASN A 152 10.66 -14.76 -23.46
CA ASN A 152 10.52 -14.47 -24.89
C ASN A 152 9.63 -13.26 -25.17
N ILE A 153 8.83 -12.82 -24.19
CA ILE A 153 7.90 -11.69 -24.31
C ILE A 153 8.50 -10.47 -23.60
N PHE A 154 8.93 -10.64 -22.36
CA PHE A 154 9.49 -9.58 -21.53
C PHE A 154 11.02 -9.66 -21.52
N THR A 155 11.64 -8.91 -22.44
CA THR A 155 13.06 -9.06 -22.78
C THR A 155 13.96 -8.06 -22.06
N SER A 156 13.41 -6.97 -21.52
CA SER A 156 14.19 -5.89 -20.88
C SER A 156 14.54 -6.15 -19.41
N GLN A 157 14.94 -7.38 -19.04
CA GLN A 157 15.20 -7.73 -17.65
C GLN A 157 16.38 -6.95 -17.04
N ALA A 158 17.49 -6.79 -17.78
CA ALA A 158 18.64 -6.02 -17.32
C ALA A 158 18.27 -4.54 -17.05
N LEU A 159 17.51 -3.94 -17.97
CA LEU A 159 17.00 -2.57 -17.79
C LEU A 159 16.10 -2.48 -16.55
N ALA A 160 15.21 -3.46 -16.33
CA ALA A 160 14.34 -3.47 -15.16
C ALA A 160 15.13 -3.54 -13.84
N PHE A 161 16.25 -4.24 -13.79
CA PHE A 161 17.14 -4.20 -12.62
C PHE A 161 17.77 -2.82 -12.42
N HIS A 162 18.28 -2.19 -13.47
CA HIS A 162 18.82 -0.83 -13.36
C HIS A 162 17.76 0.19 -12.89
N VAL A 163 16.55 0.10 -13.42
CA VAL A 163 15.43 0.96 -13.01
C VAL A 163 15.04 0.69 -11.56
N LYS A 164 14.99 -0.58 -11.15
CA LYS A 164 14.71 -0.96 -9.76
C LYS A 164 15.72 -0.33 -8.80
N ASP A 165 17.01 -0.46 -9.09
CA ASP A 165 18.08 0.07 -8.23
C ASP A 165 18.00 1.60 -8.13
N ALA A 166 17.74 2.30 -9.25
CA ALA A 166 17.54 3.75 -9.26
C ALA A 166 16.31 4.22 -8.48
N VAL A 167 15.21 3.46 -8.55
CA VAL A 167 13.98 3.74 -7.79
C VAL A 167 14.21 3.52 -6.29
N GLU A 168 14.90 2.45 -5.91
CA GLU A 168 15.23 2.17 -4.50
C GLU A 168 16.14 3.24 -3.91
N GLU A 169 17.18 3.67 -4.64
CA GLU A 169 18.06 4.78 -4.23
C GLU A 169 17.26 6.08 -4.01
N LYS A 170 16.28 6.38 -4.89
CA LYS A 170 15.39 7.54 -4.72
C LYS A 170 14.50 7.44 -3.48
N ILE A 171 13.95 6.26 -3.21
CA ILE A 171 13.12 6.02 -2.02
C ILE A 171 13.97 6.20 -0.76
N GLU A 172 15.15 5.57 -0.72
CA GLU A 172 16.08 5.65 0.41
C GLU A 172 16.50 7.10 0.68
N PHE A 173 16.99 7.81 -0.34
CA PHE A 173 17.36 9.23 -0.23
C PHE A 173 16.21 10.08 0.32
N TYR A 174 14.99 9.88 -0.18
CA TYR A 174 13.85 10.68 0.24
C TYR A 174 13.45 10.40 1.70
N LEU A 175 13.48 9.14 2.13
CA LEU A 175 13.19 8.75 3.51
C LEU A 175 14.25 9.26 4.49
N GLU A 176 15.52 9.33 4.09
CA GLU A 176 16.62 9.83 4.94
C GLU A 176 16.61 11.36 5.09
N ASN A 177 16.17 12.08 4.06
CA ASN A 177 16.30 13.54 3.97
C ASN A 177 15.02 14.32 4.31
N ASN A 178 13.84 13.69 4.33
CA ASN A 178 12.59 14.37 4.62
C ASN A 178 12.22 14.32 6.11
N THR A 179 11.96 15.51 6.66
CA THR A 179 11.52 15.72 8.05
C THR A 179 10.15 15.14 8.38
N VAL A 180 9.30 14.87 7.37
CA VAL A 180 7.98 14.24 7.53
C VAL A 180 8.09 12.78 7.98
N PHE A 181 9.24 12.12 7.85
CA PHE A 181 9.46 10.75 8.34
C PHE A 181 10.40 10.70 9.54
N ASP A 182 10.74 11.87 10.12
CA ASP A 182 11.64 11.97 11.27
C ASP A 182 10.88 11.73 12.58
N ALA A 183 11.16 10.60 13.22
CA ALA A 183 10.52 10.20 14.48
C ALA A 183 10.68 11.24 15.59
N ASP A 184 11.80 11.99 15.61
CA ASP A 184 12.03 13.03 16.61
C ASP A 184 11.16 14.28 16.36
N VAL A 185 10.83 14.56 15.10
CA VAL A 185 9.94 15.67 14.72
C VAL A 185 8.50 15.33 15.11
N HIS A 186 8.07 14.10 14.81
CA HIS A 186 6.78 13.56 15.25
C HIS A 186 6.65 13.52 16.76
N GLY A 187 7.66 13.04 17.48
CA GLY A 187 7.67 13.02 18.95
C GLY A 187 7.46 14.42 19.54
N LYS A 188 8.14 15.44 18.99
CA LYS A 188 7.99 16.84 19.44
C LYS A 188 6.62 17.44 19.09
N ALA A 189 6.04 17.06 17.95
CA ALA A 189 4.70 17.48 17.57
C ALA A 189 3.63 16.85 18.48
N ARG A 190 3.73 15.54 18.76
CA ARG A 190 2.86 14.83 19.70
C ARG A 190 2.98 15.39 21.11
N ASP A 191 4.19 15.67 21.60
CA ASP A 191 4.41 16.32 22.90
C ASP A 191 3.83 17.72 22.98
N ARG A 192 3.74 18.43 21.85
CA ARG A 192 3.09 19.75 21.78
C ARG A 192 1.57 19.58 21.86
N GLN A 193 0.99 18.72 21.04
CA GLN A 193 -0.45 18.45 21.05
C GLN A 193 -0.92 17.91 22.42
N ARG A 194 -0.15 17.03 23.06
CA ARG A 194 -0.41 16.56 24.43
C ARG A 194 -0.46 17.72 25.43
N ARG A 195 0.48 18.66 25.36
CA ARG A 195 0.50 19.84 26.24
C ARG A 195 -0.68 20.77 25.99
N GLU A 196 -1.04 20.98 24.72
CA GLU A 196 -2.17 21.83 24.34
C GLU A 196 -3.51 21.22 24.75
N ALA A 197 -3.68 19.90 24.60
CA ALA A 197 -4.86 19.18 25.07
C ALA A 197 -4.98 19.25 26.60
N LEU A 198 -3.87 19.06 27.33
CA LEU A 198 -3.85 19.18 28.78
C LEU A 198 -4.21 20.60 29.27
N GLN A 199 -3.71 21.62 28.57
CA GLN A 199 -4.07 23.02 28.86
C GLN A 199 -5.55 23.28 28.65
N LYS A 200 -6.13 22.81 27.55
CA LYS A 200 -7.57 22.96 27.28
C LYS A 200 -8.44 22.25 28.33
N GLN A 201 -8.03 21.05 28.77
CA GLN A 201 -8.72 20.34 29.84
C GLN A 201 -8.69 21.14 31.15
N LEU A 202 -7.51 21.65 31.53
CA LEU A 202 -7.35 22.46 32.73
C LEU A 202 -8.19 23.76 32.66
N GLU A 203 -8.23 24.42 31.51
CA GLU A 203 -9.08 25.60 31.28
C GLU A 203 -10.57 25.26 31.39
N GLN A 204 -11.01 24.13 30.86
CA GLN A 204 -12.39 23.66 31.01
C GLN A 204 -12.76 23.35 32.46
N GLU A 205 -11.87 22.70 33.21
CA GLU A 205 -12.07 22.41 34.64
C GLU A 205 -12.16 23.70 35.47
N LEU A 206 -11.31 24.68 35.20
CA LEU A 206 -11.33 25.99 35.88
C LEU A 206 -12.64 26.75 35.59
N LEU A 207 -13.10 26.75 34.34
CA LEU A 207 -14.37 27.41 33.96
C LEU A 207 -15.58 26.72 34.60
N MET A 208 -15.59 25.38 34.72
CA MET A 208 -16.63 24.66 35.45
C MET A 208 -16.62 24.96 36.96
N ALA A 209 -15.43 25.09 37.56
CA ALA A 209 -15.29 25.46 38.97
C ALA A 209 -15.78 26.89 39.23
N GLU A 210 -15.49 27.84 38.33
CA GLU A 210 -15.96 29.22 38.44
C GLU A 210 -17.48 29.36 38.26
N GLN A 211 -18.10 28.50 37.45
CA GLN A 211 -19.56 28.39 37.34
C GLN A 211 -20.24 27.83 38.59
N LEU A 212 -19.53 27.03 39.41
CA LEU A 212 -20.02 26.52 40.69
C LEU A 212 -19.90 27.53 41.85
N GLU A 213 -19.10 28.59 41.71
CA GLU A 213 -18.88 29.62 42.75
C GLU A 213 -19.75 30.89 42.61
N SER A 214 -20.64 30.97 41.62
CA SER A 214 -21.65 32.05 41.56
C SER A 214 -22.80 31.79 42.57
N PRO A 215 -23.06 32.68 43.55
CA PRO A 215 -24.18 32.53 44.46
C PRO A 215 -25.38 33.26 43.87
N GLU A 216 -26.30 32.54 43.22
CA GLU A 216 -27.75 32.79 43.24
C GLU A 216 -28.50 31.83 42.29
N GLY A 217 -29.36 30.97 42.86
CA GLY A 217 -30.62 30.56 42.20
C GLY A 217 -30.79 29.12 41.69
N GLU A 218 -31.14 28.21 42.61
CA GLU A 218 -32.11 27.09 42.51
C GLU A 218 -32.19 26.14 41.27
N ASN A 219 -31.97 24.85 41.57
CA ASN A 219 -32.61 23.61 41.07
C ASN A 219 -32.65 23.29 39.56
N GLU A 220 -32.03 22.17 39.17
CA GLU A 220 -32.73 20.89 38.96
C GLU A 220 -31.73 19.73 38.74
N LEU A 221 -32.04 18.59 39.36
CA LEU A 221 -31.33 17.32 39.20
C LEU A 221 -31.64 16.73 37.81
N VAL A 222 -30.61 16.52 36.99
CA VAL A 222 -30.69 15.62 35.82
C VAL A 222 -29.66 14.52 36.00
N ASP A 223 -30.18 13.33 36.25
CA ASP A 223 -29.48 12.05 36.27
C ASP A 223 -28.98 11.77 34.84
N SER A 224 -27.68 11.82 34.61
CA SER A 224 -27.06 11.35 33.37
C SER A 224 -26.04 10.29 33.72
N GLU A 225 -26.32 9.08 33.24
CA GLU A 225 -25.51 7.87 33.38
C GLU A 225 -24.02 8.11 33.06
N PRO A 226 -23.08 7.37 33.68
CA PRO A 226 -21.68 7.44 33.31
C PRO A 226 -21.52 6.89 31.89
N SER A 227 -21.33 7.77 30.91
CA SER A 227 -20.85 7.37 29.59
C SER A 227 -19.41 6.88 29.75
N ASP A 228 -19.28 5.56 29.75
CA ASP A 228 -18.04 4.81 29.84
C ASP A 228 -17.28 4.89 28.49
N GLU A 229 -16.88 6.09 28.09
CA GLU A 229 -15.94 6.33 26.98
C GLU A 229 -14.99 7.47 27.37
N GLY A 230 -14.22 7.23 28.43
CA GLY A 230 -12.96 7.92 28.62
C GLY A 230 -11.92 7.37 27.62
N PRO A 231 -10.99 8.18 27.10
CA PRO A 231 -9.87 7.66 26.35
C PRO A 231 -9.12 6.68 27.25
N GLY A 232 -9.02 5.42 26.82
CA GLY A 232 -8.40 4.36 27.59
C GLY A 232 -7.06 4.79 28.18
N GLN A 233 -6.79 4.40 29.43
CA GLN A 233 -5.49 4.64 30.06
C GLN A 233 -4.42 3.75 29.39
N TRP A 234 -3.81 4.27 28.32
CA TRP A 234 -2.70 3.65 27.59
C TRP A 234 -1.34 3.84 28.30
N ILE A 235 -1.30 3.76 29.63
CA ILE A 235 -0.06 3.93 30.41
C ILE A 235 0.45 2.53 30.83
N SER A 236 0.66 1.64 29.87
CA SER A 236 1.31 0.34 30.11
C SER A 236 2.74 0.36 29.56
N PRO A 237 3.78 0.13 30.38
CA PRO A 237 5.15 0.11 29.89
C PRO A 237 5.36 -1.09 28.95
N GLY A 238 5.63 -0.80 27.67
CA GLY A 238 5.85 -1.80 26.61
C GLY A 238 4.85 -1.77 25.45
N HIS A 239 3.88 -0.84 25.46
CA HIS A 239 3.10 -0.54 24.26
C HIS A 239 3.87 0.47 23.40
N GLU A 240 4.38 0.03 22.25
CA GLU A 240 4.76 0.96 21.18
C GLU A 240 3.45 1.47 20.56
N GLU A 241 3.07 2.69 20.92
CA GLU A 241 1.98 3.39 20.24
C GLU A 241 2.31 3.49 18.75
N PRO A 242 1.33 3.29 17.85
CA PRO A 242 1.52 3.54 16.43
C PRO A 242 2.17 4.90 16.21
N LEU A 243 3.05 4.98 15.21
CA LEU A 243 3.72 6.23 14.87
C LEU A 243 2.70 7.34 14.56
N VAL A 244 1.49 6.96 14.08
CA VAL A 244 0.36 7.85 13.80
C VAL A 244 -0.98 7.15 14.02
N ASP A 245 -1.94 7.85 14.64
CA ASP A 245 -3.32 7.39 14.82
C ASP A 245 -4.29 7.90 13.73
N ASP A 246 -4.00 9.04 13.07
CA ASP A 246 -4.87 9.64 12.03
C ASP A 246 -4.11 10.37 10.90
N GLU A 247 -4.62 10.33 9.67
CA GLU A 247 -4.00 10.94 8.46
C GLU A 247 -3.85 12.47 8.54
N SER A 248 -4.57 13.14 9.45
CA SER A 248 -4.50 14.59 9.63
C SER A 248 -3.31 15.08 10.46
N GLU A 249 -2.74 14.27 11.37
CA GLU A 249 -1.54 14.65 12.16
C GLU A 249 -0.32 14.91 11.26
N TYR A 250 -0.36 14.26 10.12
CA TYR A 250 0.58 14.28 9.04
C TYR A 250 0.47 15.55 8.16
N GLU A 251 -0.68 16.22 8.10
CA GLU A 251 -0.87 17.45 7.30
C GLU A 251 -0.31 18.71 7.99
N GLU A 252 -0.16 18.69 9.31
CA GLU A 252 0.43 19.82 10.07
C GLU A 252 1.95 19.94 9.87
N LEU A 253 2.62 18.85 9.45
CA LEU A 253 4.05 18.82 9.20
C LEU A 253 4.33 19.20 7.74
N GLN A 254 5.07 20.29 7.55
CA GLN A 254 5.46 20.75 6.22
C GLN A 254 6.54 19.82 5.65
N ASP A 255 6.37 19.36 4.41
CA ASP A 255 7.42 18.75 3.60
C ASP A 255 8.55 19.78 3.39
N ARG A 256 9.50 19.82 4.34
CA ARG A 256 10.71 20.64 4.23
C ARG A 256 11.93 19.73 4.22
N PRO A 257 12.84 19.88 3.24
CA PRO A 257 14.12 19.21 3.30
C PRO A 257 14.85 19.64 4.58
N ARG A 258 15.61 18.72 5.19
CA ARG A 258 16.57 19.08 6.24
C ARG A 258 17.41 20.25 5.71
N SER A 259 17.36 21.39 6.41
CA SER A 259 18.11 22.59 6.05
C SER A 259 19.58 22.23 5.75
N GLU A 260 20.12 22.75 4.65
CA GLU A 260 21.53 22.57 4.29
C GLU A 260 22.45 22.88 5.49
N PRO A 261 23.56 22.14 5.65
CA PRO A 261 24.47 22.36 6.75
C PRO A 261 24.98 23.80 6.73
N VAL A 262 24.77 24.53 7.83
CA VAL A 262 25.28 25.89 8.04
C VAL A 262 26.79 25.87 7.76
N PRO A 263 27.32 26.70 6.84
CA PRO A 263 28.75 26.73 6.58
C PRO A 263 29.46 27.14 7.87
N ARG A 264 30.44 26.33 8.29
CA ARG A 264 31.32 26.67 9.41
C ARG A 264 31.93 28.03 9.11
N GLN A 265 31.57 29.02 9.92
CA GLN A 265 32.32 30.26 9.98
C GLN A 265 33.71 29.91 10.50
N GLU A 266 34.69 29.89 9.60
CA GLU A 266 36.10 29.93 9.99
C GLU A 266 36.35 31.31 10.60
N SER A 267 36.47 31.33 11.92
CA SER A 267 36.97 32.46 12.69
C SER A 267 38.46 32.66 12.37
N LEU A 268 38.76 33.78 11.72
CA LEU A 268 40.09 34.40 11.62
C LEU A 268 40.58 34.90 12.98
#